data_AF-A0A519CWP2-F1
#
_entry.id   AF-A0A519CWP2-F1
#
_cell.length_a   1.000
_cell.length_b   1.000
_cell.length_c   1.000
_cell.angle_alpha   90.00
_cell.angle_beta   90.00
_cell.angle_gamma   90.00
#
_symmetry.space_group_name_H-M   'P 1'
#
loop_
_entity.id
_entity.type
_entity.pdbx_description
1 polymer ?
#
loop_
_entity_poly.entity_id
_entity_poly.type
_entity_poly.pdbx_seq_one_letter_code
_entity_poly.pdbx_strand_id
1 'polypeptide(L)'
;MISASTLHVITTELTIGMFSLAGFCFLMMFIEKGPVVKDSVAHWALAGGLLFTPLAIITGLNSIQGDEISSPLLANKMLTSMSAIGLSIGVLWKRIKMGRQEGYLHPSLGMVATGMILLTAGMGGEYARGETLIFFLPKTMVFLFPMWASIIIMILGITLIAKAIMTAKSESPALV
;
A
#
# COMPACT_ATOMS: atom_id res chain seq x y z
N MET A 1 17.11 8.33 -23.95
CA MET A 1 15.96 8.62 -23.07
C MET A 1 15.24 7.30 -22.82
N ILE A 2 14.97 6.93 -21.57
CA ILE A 2 14.15 5.75 -21.26
C ILE A 2 12.68 6.16 -21.47
N SER A 3 11.89 5.36 -22.19
CA SER A 3 10.47 5.65 -22.39
C SER A 3 9.68 5.52 -21.08
N ALA A 4 8.56 6.24 -20.99
CA ALA A 4 7.67 6.14 -19.83
C ALA A 4 7.19 4.70 -19.57
N SER A 5 6.96 3.92 -20.64
CA SER A 5 6.57 2.51 -20.54
C SER A 5 7.67 1.64 -19.90
N THR A 6 8.92 1.76 -20.34
CA THR A 6 10.03 0.98 -19.78
C THR A 6 10.28 1.36 -18.33
N LEU A 7 10.20 2.65 -18.00
CA LEU A 7 10.38 3.10 -16.61
C LEU A 7 9.21 2.67 -15.71
N HIS A 8 7.98 2.60 -16.23
CA HIS A 8 6.84 2.03 -15.52
C HIS A 8 7.08 0.55 -15.19
N VAL A 9 7.49 -0.26 -16.16
CA VAL A 9 7.76 -1.69 -15.92
C VAL A 9 8.82 -1.87 -14.83
N ILE A 10 9.98 -1.21 -14.96
CA ILE A 10 11.07 -1.31 -13.97
C ILE A 10 10.60 -0.92 -12.57
N THR A 11 9.88 0.21 -12.45
CA THR A 11 9.40 0.69 -11.15
C THR A 11 8.31 -0.20 -10.56
N THR A 12 7.45 -0.80 -11.38
CA THR A 12 6.43 -1.76 -10.93
C THR A 12 7.04 -3.07 -10.45
N GLU A 13 8.00 -3.65 -11.18
CA GLU A 13 8.68 -4.89 -10.76
C GLU A 13 9.42 -4.69 -9.43
N LEU A 14 10.11 -3.56 -9.28
CA LEU A 14 10.78 -3.22 -8.04
C LEU A 14 9.79 -3.01 -6.89
N THR A 15 8.68 -2.30 -7.13
CA THR A 15 7.63 -2.10 -6.13
C THR A 15 7.04 -3.43 -5.70
N ILE A 16 6.63 -4.28 -6.65
CA ILE A 16 6.02 -5.58 -6.40
C ILE A 16 7.00 -6.51 -5.67
N GLY A 17 8.26 -6.56 -6.09
CA GLY A 17 9.29 -7.39 -5.45
C GLY A 17 9.53 -6.98 -3.99
N MET A 18 9.61 -5.68 -3.73
CA MET A 18 9.81 -5.15 -2.38
C MET A 18 8.59 -5.38 -1.47
N PHE A 19 7.37 -5.16 -1.98
CA PHE A 19 6.15 -5.47 -1.23
C PHE A 19 5.93 -6.98 -1.03
N SER A 20 6.32 -7.82 -1.98
CA SER A 20 6.25 -9.27 -1.86
C SER A 20 7.19 -9.77 -0.76
N LEU A 21 8.44 -9.30 -0.74
CA LEU A 21 9.40 -9.60 0.32
C LEU A 21 8.90 -9.11 1.69
N ALA A 22 8.37 -7.88 1.75
CA ALA A 22 7.79 -7.33 2.98
C ALA A 22 6.62 -8.19 3.48
N GLY A 23 5.69 -8.55 2.59
CA GLY A 23 4.52 -9.37 2.90
C GLY A 23 4.88 -10.73 3.43
N PHE A 24 5.87 -11.39 2.81
CA PHE A 24 6.39 -12.67 3.29
C PHE A 24 7.00 -12.57 4.69
N CYS A 25 7.79 -11.53 4.96
CA CYS A 25 8.35 -11.32 6.30
C CYS A 25 7.29 -10.94 7.34
N PHE A 26 6.26 -10.18 6.96
CA PHE A 26 5.11 -9.91 7.85
C PHE A 26 4.29 -11.17 8.12
N LEU A 27 4.10 -12.04 7.13
CA LEU A 27 3.47 -13.35 7.31
C LEU A 27 4.28 -14.20 8.30
N MET A 28 5.60 -14.25 8.15
CA MET A 28 6.50 -14.93 9.09
C MET A 28 6.40 -14.35 10.51
N MET A 29 6.24 -13.02 10.65
CA MET A 29 5.97 -12.41 11.95
C MET A 29 4.62 -12.83 12.51
N PHE A 30 3.58 -12.86 11.69
CA PHE A 30 2.23 -13.24 12.08
C PHE A 30 2.14 -14.69 12.57
N ILE A 31 2.79 -15.64 11.87
CA ILE A 31 2.84 -17.05 12.29
C ILE A 31 3.98 -17.36 13.29
N GLU A 32 4.69 -16.32 13.74
CA GLU A 32 5.81 -16.42 14.69
C GLU A 32 7.00 -17.30 14.24
N LYS A 33 7.13 -17.58 12.94
CA LYS A 33 8.24 -18.38 12.37
C LYS A 33 9.29 -17.55 11.63
N GLY A 34 10.40 -18.16 11.24
CA GLY A 34 11.40 -17.55 10.38
C GLY A 34 12.56 -16.88 11.13
N PRO A 35 13.50 -16.28 10.38
CA PRO A 35 14.76 -15.80 10.94
C PRO A 35 14.57 -14.52 11.77
N VAL A 36 15.50 -14.26 12.69
CA VAL A 36 15.48 -13.07 13.58
C VAL A 36 15.42 -11.76 12.78
N VAL A 37 16.03 -11.73 11.60
CA VAL A 37 16.08 -10.56 10.72
C VAL A 37 14.77 -10.23 10.00
N LYS A 38 13.76 -11.12 10.03
CA LYS A 38 12.47 -10.92 9.34
C LYS A 38 11.85 -9.57 9.64
N ASP A 39 12.00 -9.13 10.89
CA ASP A 39 11.48 -7.88 11.40
C ASP A 39 12.08 -6.66 10.69
N SER A 40 13.40 -6.57 10.64
CA SER A 40 14.09 -5.51 9.91
C SER A 40 13.83 -5.58 8.41
N VAL A 41 13.89 -6.79 7.83
CA VAL A 41 13.69 -6.98 6.38
C VAL A 41 12.29 -6.54 5.97
N ALA A 42 11.24 -6.88 6.73
CA ALA A 42 9.88 -6.47 6.38
C ALA A 42 9.73 -4.95 6.29
N HIS A 43 10.27 -4.20 7.26
CA HIS A 43 10.10 -2.76 7.30
C HIS A 43 10.99 -2.04 6.27
N TRP A 44 12.22 -2.52 6.05
CA TRP A 44 13.07 -1.98 4.98
C TRP A 44 12.53 -2.28 3.59
N ALA A 45 12.02 -3.50 3.38
CA ALA A 45 11.37 -3.88 2.14
C ALA A 45 10.09 -3.05 1.91
N LEU A 46 9.27 -2.86 2.96
CA LEU A 46 8.07 -2.02 2.91
C LEU A 46 8.41 -0.55 2.59
N ALA A 47 9.45 0.01 3.23
CA ALA A 47 9.92 1.37 2.97
C ALA A 47 10.47 1.54 1.54
N GLY A 48 11.24 0.56 1.05
CA GLY A 48 11.72 0.56 -0.32
C GLY A 48 10.59 0.47 -1.34
N GLY A 49 9.63 -0.44 -1.13
CA GLY A 49 8.44 -0.55 -1.98
C GLY A 49 7.63 0.76 -1.99
N LEU A 50 7.42 1.36 -0.82
CA LEU A 50 6.72 2.63 -0.67
C LEU A 50 7.42 3.76 -1.45
N LEU A 51 8.74 3.79 -1.48
CA LEU A 51 9.52 4.80 -2.22
C LEU A 51 9.30 4.69 -3.75
N PHE A 52 9.20 3.48 -4.28
CA PHE A 52 9.00 3.27 -5.72
C PHE A 52 7.53 3.32 -6.16
N THR A 53 6.57 3.22 -5.23
CA THR A 53 5.13 3.21 -5.57
C THR A 53 4.67 4.49 -6.27
N PRO A 54 5.00 5.71 -5.81
CA PRO A 54 4.64 6.94 -6.52
C PRO A 54 5.22 7.02 -7.93
N LEU A 55 6.47 6.54 -8.11
CA LEU A 55 7.10 6.50 -9.42
C LEU A 55 6.37 5.55 -10.36
N ALA A 56 5.99 4.36 -9.87
CA ALA A 56 5.19 3.41 -10.63
C ALA A 56 3.81 3.98 -11.03
N ILE A 57 3.17 4.75 -10.14
CA ILE A 57 1.88 5.40 -10.43
C ILE A 57 2.02 6.49 -11.49
N ILE A 58 2.96 7.42 -11.32
CA ILE A 58 3.15 8.57 -12.24
C ILE A 58 3.52 8.07 -13.63
N THR A 59 4.43 7.11 -13.71
CA THR A 59 4.90 6.57 -15.00
C THR A 59 3.85 5.71 -15.67
N GLY A 60 3.03 5.02 -14.87
CA GLY A 60 1.86 4.29 -15.34
C GLY A 60 0.85 5.23 -15.99
N LEU A 61 0.47 6.31 -15.30
CA LEU A 61 -0.43 7.34 -15.84
C LEU A 61 0.06 7.95 -17.15
N ASN A 62 1.36 8.26 -17.24
CA ASN A 62 1.97 8.82 -18.44
C ASN A 62 2.10 7.82 -19.60
N SER A 63 1.85 6.52 -19.36
CA SER A 63 1.87 5.48 -20.39
C SER A 63 0.48 5.14 -20.95
N ILE A 64 -0.59 5.70 -20.38
CA ILE A 64 -1.99 5.47 -20.79
C ILE A 64 -2.29 6.18 -22.12
N GLN A 65 -3.05 5.53 -23.01
CA GLN A 65 -3.52 6.09 -24.29
C GLN A 65 -5.03 6.44 -24.22
N GLY A 66 -5.48 7.45 -24.98
CA GLY A 66 -6.66 8.30 -24.69
C GLY A 66 -8.02 7.66 -24.31
N ASP A 67 -8.35 6.43 -24.70
CA ASP A 67 -9.65 5.79 -24.39
C ASP A 67 -9.66 5.04 -23.04
N GLU A 68 -8.53 4.99 -22.35
CA GLU A 68 -8.29 4.13 -21.18
C GLU A 68 -8.55 4.81 -19.82
N ILE A 69 -8.65 6.14 -19.81
CA ILE A 69 -8.74 6.98 -18.60
C ILE A 69 -10.07 6.77 -17.85
N SER A 70 -11.13 6.37 -18.55
CA SER A 70 -12.47 6.14 -17.98
C SER A 70 -12.72 4.69 -17.54
N SER A 71 -11.70 3.83 -17.59
CA SER A 71 -11.88 2.42 -17.23
C SER A 71 -12.10 2.22 -15.72
N PRO A 72 -13.14 1.46 -15.30
CA PRO A 72 -13.37 1.10 -13.89
C PRO A 72 -12.16 0.44 -13.22
N LEU A 73 -11.37 -0.27 -14.01
CA LEU A 73 -10.17 -0.99 -13.56
C LEU A 73 -9.03 -0.04 -13.17
N LEU A 74 -8.85 1.07 -13.89
CA LEU A 74 -7.87 2.10 -13.54
C LEU A 74 -8.24 2.79 -12.21
N ALA A 75 -9.52 3.09 -12.01
CA ALA A 75 -10.00 3.68 -10.75
C ALA A 75 -9.73 2.76 -9.56
N ASN A 76 -9.98 1.45 -9.71
CA ASN A 76 -9.69 0.44 -8.68
C ASN A 76 -8.19 0.35 -8.40
N LYS A 77 -7.35 0.34 -9.44
CA LYS A 77 -5.87 0.32 -9.33
C LYS A 77 -5.35 1.53 -8.54
N MET A 78 -5.94 2.70 -8.76
CA MET A 78 -5.58 3.92 -8.02
C MET A 78 -6.03 3.86 -6.57
N LEU A 79 -7.28 3.47 -6.32
CA LEU A 79 -7.81 3.37 -4.96
C LEU A 79 -6.99 2.40 -4.10
N THR A 80 -6.71 1.20 -4.61
CA THR A 80 -5.98 0.17 -3.87
C THR A 80 -4.52 0.55 -3.65
N SER A 81 -3.86 1.18 -4.63
CA SER A 81 -2.48 1.65 -4.46
C SER A 81 -2.36 2.79 -3.44
N MET A 82 -3.27 3.77 -3.46
CA MET A 82 -3.28 4.86 -2.48
C MET A 82 -3.59 4.37 -1.06
N SER A 83 -4.53 3.43 -0.92
CA SER A 83 -4.83 2.79 0.35
C SER A 83 -3.62 2.04 0.91
N ALA A 84 -2.89 1.34 0.05
CA ALA A 84 -1.66 0.64 0.42
C ALA A 84 -0.54 1.60 0.85
N ILE A 85 -0.37 2.73 0.17
CA ILE A 85 0.58 3.79 0.56
C ILE A 85 0.25 4.28 1.97
N GLY A 86 -1.00 4.64 2.24
CA GLY A 86 -1.45 5.12 3.55
C GLY A 86 -1.20 4.10 4.67
N LEU A 87 -1.57 2.84 4.45
CA LEU A 87 -1.32 1.76 5.41
C LEU A 87 0.17 1.51 5.63
N SER A 88 0.97 1.50 4.56
CA SER A 88 2.42 1.30 4.63
C SER A 88 3.11 2.39 5.44
N ILE A 89 2.72 3.65 5.22
CA ILE A 89 3.18 4.79 6.02
C ILE A 89 2.80 4.59 7.48
N GLY A 90 1.55 4.20 7.78
CA GLY A 90 1.10 3.96 9.15
C GLY A 90 1.90 2.87 9.87
N VAL A 91 2.17 1.75 9.18
CA VAL A 91 2.99 0.64 9.71
C VAL A 91 4.43 1.10 9.97
N LEU A 92 5.05 1.82 9.02
CA LEU A 92 6.41 2.34 9.19
C LEU A 92 6.49 3.39 10.30
N TRP A 93 5.54 4.31 10.36
CA TRP A 93 5.49 5.36 11.37
C TRP A 93 5.39 4.78 12.77
N LYS A 94 4.49 3.80 12.97
CA LYS A 94 4.35 3.11 14.25
C LYS A 94 5.65 2.40 14.64
N ARG A 95 6.32 1.76 13.68
CA ARG A 95 7.63 1.14 13.91
C ARG A 95 8.70 2.16 14.32
N ILE A 96 8.77 3.31 13.64
CA ILE A 96 9.76 4.36 13.96
C ILE A 96 9.53 4.94 15.36
N LYS A 97 8.27 5.17 15.74
CA LYS A 97 7.90 5.78 17.03
C LYS A 97 8.01 4.83 18.22
N MET A 98 7.52 3.60 18.08
CA MET A 98 7.32 2.66 19.20
C MET A 98 8.29 1.47 19.15
N GLY A 99 9.19 1.41 18.18
CA GLY A 99 10.14 0.31 18.03
C GLY A 99 9.47 -1.00 17.60
N ARG A 100 10.04 -2.13 18.04
CA ARG A 100 9.52 -3.46 17.71
C ARG A 100 8.14 -3.66 18.33
N GLN A 101 7.16 -3.98 17.51
CA GLN A 101 5.78 -4.20 17.95
C GLN A 101 5.56 -5.67 18.28
N GLU A 102 4.96 -5.93 19.44
CA GLU A 102 4.53 -7.27 19.84
C GLU A 102 3.04 -7.48 19.50
N GLY A 103 2.69 -8.72 19.12
CA GLY A 103 1.32 -9.12 18.75
C GLY A 103 1.03 -9.14 17.24
N TYR A 104 -0.19 -9.59 16.90
CA TYR A 104 -0.59 -9.93 15.52
C TYR A 104 -1.12 -8.75 14.70
N LEU A 105 -1.51 -7.65 15.35
CA LEU A 105 -2.11 -6.49 14.67
C LEU A 105 -1.12 -5.76 13.75
N HIS A 106 0.12 -5.58 14.21
CA HIS A 106 1.14 -4.90 13.42
C HIS A 106 1.52 -5.67 12.14
N PRO A 107 1.87 -6.98 12.21
CA PRO A 107 2.16 -7.75 11.02
C PRO A 107 0.93 -7.97 10.13
N SER A 108 -0.29 -8.06 10.67
CA SER A 108 -1.49 -8.15 9.84
C SER A 108 -1.76 -6.89 9.02
N LEU A 109 -1.57 -5.69 9.59
CA LEU A 109 -1.66 -4.44 8.81
C LEU A 109 -0.58 -4.37 7.72
N GLY A 110 0.64 -4.83 8.01
CA GLY A 110 1.70 -4.97 7.01
C GLY A 110 1.33 -5.94 5.88
N MET A 111 0.76 -7.11 6.21
CA MET A 111 0.25 -8.06 5.22
C MET A 111 -0.87 -7.44 4.37
N VAL A 112 -1.83 -6.75 4.97
CA VAL A 112 -2.93 -6.09 4.23
C VAL A 112 -2.38 -5.04 3.25
N ALA A 113 -1.43 -4.20 3.69
CA ALA A 113 -0.79 -3.22 2.81
C ALA A 113 -0.11 -3.90 1.61
N THR A 114 0.62 -4.98 1.85
CA THR A 114 1.29 -5.75 0.79
C THR A 114 0.31 -6.43 -0.14
N GLY A 115 -0.78 -6.99 0.41
CA GLY A 115 -1.87 -7.60 -0.36
C GLY A 115 -2.54 -6.59 -1.29
N MET A 116 -2.78 -5.36 -0.84
CA MET A 116 -3.34 -4.31 -1.69
C MET A 116 -2.44 -3.96 -2.88
N ILE A 117 -1.10 -3.92 -2.71
CA ILE A 117 -0.18 -3.71 -3.83
C ILE A 117 -0.15 -4.91 -4.78
N LEU A 118 -0.12 -6.14 -4.26
CA LEU A 118 -0.15 -7.35 -5.10
C LEU A 118 -1.47 -7.45 -5.89
N LEU A 119 -2.60 -7.08 -5.30
CA LEU A 119 -3.88 -6.97 -5.99
C LEU A 119 -3.85 -5.89 -7.07
N THR A 120 -3.25 -4.74 -6.78
CA THR A 120 -3.04 -3.66 -7.75
C THR A 120 -2.21 -4.12 -8.95
N ALA A 121 -1.16 -4.90 -8.68
CA ALA A 121 -0.32 -5.49 -9.71
C ALA A 121 -1.07 -6.52 -10.57
N GLY A 122 -1.87 -7.39 -9.94
CA GLY A 122 -2.72 -8.35 -10.65
C GLY A 122 -3.76 -7.67 -11.54
N MET A 123 -4.38 -6.58 -11.07
CA MET A 123 -5.25 -5.74 -11.91
C MET A 123 -4.51 -5.12 -13.09
N GLY A 124 -3.23 -4.73 -12.90
CA GLY A 124 -2.38 -4.22 -13.98
C GLY A 124 -1.99 -5.29 -15.02
N GLY A 125 -1.75 -6.53 -14.60
CA GLY A 125 -1.50 -7.66 -15.49
C GLY A 125 -2.73 -8.01 -16.34
N GLU A 126 -3.90 -8.05 -15.71
CA GLU A 126 -5.18 -8.25 -16.39
C GLU A 126 -5.43 -7.15 -17.44
N TYR A 127 -5.19 -5.89 -17.07
CA TYR A 127 -5.35 -4.74 -17.95
C TYR A 127 -4.47 -4.80 -19.20
N ALA A 128 -3.22 -5.26 -19.06
CA ALA A 128 -2.24 -5.24 -20.15
C ALA A 128 -2.24 -6.51 -21.02
N ARG A 129 -2.61 -7.67 -20.46
CA ARG A 129 -2.43 -8.99 -21.10
C ARG A 129 -3.68 -9.87 -21.11
N GLY A 130 -4.75 -9.49 -20.41
CA GLY A 130 -5.96 -10.32 -20.26
C GLY A 130 -5.72 -11.61 -19.48
N GLU A 131 -4.58 -11.71 -18.78
CA GLU A 131 -4.22 -12.84 -17.93
C GLU A 131 -4.53 -12.49 -16.45
N THR A 132 -5.44 -13.24 -15.83
CA THR A 132 -5.85 -13.00 -14.44
C THR A 132 -5.36 -14.11 -13.51
N LEU A 133 -4.69 -13.71 -12.42
CA LEU A 133 -4.54 -14.52 -11.20
C LEU A 133 -5.67 -14.26 -10.18
N ILE A 134 -6.57 -13.31 -10.49
CA ILE A 134 -7.65 -12.83 -9.64
C ILE A 134 -8.99 -13.15 -10.32
N PHE A 135 -9.32 -14.44 -10.39
CA PHE A 135 -10.56 -14.93 -11.03
C PHE A 135 -11.85 -14.49 -10.32
N PHE A 136 -11.74 -14.07 -9.06
CA PHE A 136 -12.88 -13.80 -8.19
C PHE A 136 -13.28 -12.31 -8.11
N LEU A 137 -12.54 -11.40 -8.75
CA LEU A 137 -12.84 -9.96 -8.68
C LEU A 137 -13.86 -9.55 -9.76
N PRO A 138 -14.99 -8.89 -9.41
CA PRO A 138 -15.92 -8.36 -10.40
C PRO A 138 -15.26 -7.26 -11.24
N LYS A 139 -15.19 -7.50 -12.55
CA LYS A 139 -14.39 -6.70 -13.51
C LYS A 139 -15.09 -5.44 -14.02
N THR A 140 -16.42 -5.40 -13.91
CA THR A 140 -17.27 -4.31 -14.41
C THR A 140 -17.67 -3.31 -13.33
N MET A 141 -17.31 -3.59 -12.08
CA MET A 141 -17.66 -2.75 -10.94
C MET A 141 -16.44 -1.93 -10.52
N VAL A 142 -16.61 -0.61 -10.42
CA VAL A 142 -15.68 0.19 -9.64
C VAL A 142 -15.89 -0.19 -8.17
N PHE A 143 -14.84 -0.55 -7.45
CA PHE A 143 -14.80 -0.55 -5.98
C PHE A 143 -14.84 0.88 -5.44
N LEU A 144 -15.72 1.71 -5.99
CA LEU A 144 -16.12 2.94 -5.34
C LEU A 144 -16.85 2.48 -4.08
N PHE A 145 -16.20 2.67 -2.94
CA PHE A 145 -16.93 2.67 -1.69
C PHE A 145 -18.12 3.62 -1.88
N PRO A 146 -19.36 3.17 -1.56
CA PRO A 146 -20.52 4.04 -1.62
C PRO A 146 -20.18 5.38 -0.98
N MET A 147 -20.61 6.50 -1.55
CA MET A 147 -20.21 7.84 -1.07
C MET A 147 -20.36 7.99 0.45
N TRP A 148 -21.42 7.41 1.02
CA TRP A 148 -21.65 7.39 2.46
C TRP A 148 -20.53 6.68 3.25
N ALA A 149 -20.02 5.55 2.77
CA ALA A 149 -18.92 4.82 3.40
C ALA A 149 -17.60 5.59 3.29
N SER A 150 -17.34 6.23 2.13
CA SER A 150 -16.18 7.10 1.94
C SER A 150 -16.21 8.30 2.90
N ILE A 151 -17.39 8.91 3.11
CA ILE A 151 -17.59 9.99 4.08
C ILE A 151 -17.33 9.51 5.52
N ILE A 152 -17.85 8.33 5.90
CA ILE A 152 -17.62 7.76 7.23
C ILE A 152 -16.13 7.50 7.47
N ILE A 153 -15.43 6.89 6.51
CA ILE A 153 -13.99 6.60 6.60
C ILE A 153 -13.19 7.91 6.68
N MET A 154 -13.58 8.93 5.92
CA MET A 154 -12.98 10.27 5.98
C MET A 154 -13.15 10.91 7.37
N ILE A 155 -14.36 10.87 7.93
CA ILE A 155 -14.61 11.36 9.29
C ILE A 155 -13.76 10.60 10.31
N LEU A 156 -13.72 9.28 10.23
CA LEU A 156 -12.88 8.45 11.10
C LEU A 156 -11.39 8.84 10.96
N GLY A 157 -10.88 9.00 9.73
CA GLY A 157 -9.52 9.46 9.47
C GLY A 157 -9.21 10.80 10.13
N ILE A 158 -10.10 11.78 9.96
CA ILE A 158 -9.96 13.11 10.60
C ILE A 158 -9.97 12.98 12.13
N THR A 159 -10.86 12.18 12.71
CA THR A 159 -10.92 11.99 14.16
C THR A 159 -9.67 11.31 14.73
N LEU A 160 -9.10 10.35 14.00
CA LEU A 160 -7.86 9.67 14.38
C LEU A 160 -6.66 10.61 14.31
N ILE A 161 -6.56 11.43 13.25
CA ILE A 161 -5.52 12.46 13.12
C ILE A 161 -5.66 13.49 14.24
N ALA A 162 -6.88 13.97 14.51
CA ALA A 162 -7.13 14.90 15.59
C ALA A 162 -6.72 14.31 16.95
N LYS A 163 -7.10 13.06 17.23
CA LYS A 163 -6.64 12.34 18.44
C LYS A 163 -5.12 12.23 18.49
N ALA A 164 -4.46 11.86 17.40
CA ALA A 164 -3.01 11.75 17.36
C ALA A 164 -2.30 13.09 17.68
N ILE A 165 -2.82 14.21 17.15
CA ILE A 165 -2.30 15.55 17.44
C ILE A 165 -2.53 15.92 18.91
N MET A 166 -3.71 15.64 19.46
CA MET A 166 -4.02 15.94 20.86
C MET A 166 -3.15 15.14 21.83
N THR A 167 -2.94 13.85 21.57
CA THR A 167 -2.04 13.02 22.39
C THR A 167 -0.59 13.50 22.28
N ALA A 168 -0.11 13.85 21.07
CA ALA A 168 1.23 14.40 20.89
C ALA A 168 1.44 15.73 21.64
N LYS A 169 0.41 16.57 21.76
CA LYS A 169 0.46 17.82 22.54
C LYS A 169 0.48 17.56 24.04
N SER A 170 -0.20 16.51 24.50
CA SER A 170 -0.22 16.10 25.91
C SER A 170 1.11 15.53 26.41
N GLU A 171 1.93 14.97 25.52
CA GLU A 171 3.24 14.37 25.84
C GLU A 171 4.41 15.36 25.74
N SER A 172 4.16 16.65 25.48
CA SER A 172 5.18 17.69 25.62
C SER A 172 5.25 18.12 27.09
N PRO A 173 6.21 17.62 27.91
CA PRO A 173 6.45 18.24 29.21
C PRO A 173 6.80 19.71 28.98
N ALA A 174 6.23 20.57 29.81
CA ALA A 174 6.61 21.95 29.90
C ALA A 174 8.14 22.04 30.02
N LEU A 175 8.79 22.66 29.04
CA LEU A 175 10.13 23.19 29.21
C LEU A 175 10.02 24.28 30.27
N VAL A 176 10.40 23.93 31.50
CA VAL A 176 10.78 24.87 32.57
C VAL A 176 12.28 24.80 32.72
#